data_AF-A0A847ATM9-F1
#
_entry.id   AF-A0A847ATM9-F1
#
_cell.length_a   1.000
_cell.length_b   1.000
_cell.length_c   1.000
_cell.angle_alpha   90.00
_cell.angle_beta   90.00
_cell.angle_gamma   90.00
#
_symmetry.space_group_name_H-M   'P 1'
#
loop_
_entity.id
_entity.type
_entity.pdbx_description
1 polymer ?
#
loop_
_entity_poly.entity_id
_entity_poly.type
_entity_poly.pdbx_seq_one_letter_code
_entity_poly.pdbx_strand_id
1 'polypeptide(L)'
;MVLIPLVAMQMVSSYIRIEAYGITESRYYVVLFGIFSIVCALMLIFGKRKNTNMIVLLSSIFALISIIPPVDAFSISKNSQQNRLEDILIRNNMLVNNEIVKKSDISNDDKFEITNISNYMNGMGYLDDMPWYPLKDNENYYANFKNTYGFEQYYDRGYPIDEETVYLSVMLNSNEIINIEGFDMFFKINIYNNSSSPVEVGEFKLNNKDYKILQHSDTNGDLTIMINQGDLTIMEIPMMEFIDELYENANESKAMMAQEELTIEKQNEDIKIKLLINSLYVDRSNSSEIYINGDAYIFVAQ
;
A
#
# COMPACT_ATOMS: atom_id res chain seq x y z
N MET A 1 -30.91 -22.73 -9.17
CA MET A 1 -30.48 -22.32 -10.54
C MET A 1 -29.67 -21.02 -10.54
N VAL A 2 -30.00 -20.02 -9.70
CA VAL A 2 -29.24 -18.74 -9.59
C VAL A 2 -27.76 -18.91 -9.19
N LEU A 3 -27.40 -20.00 -8.50
CA LEU A 3 -26.02 -20.28 -8.09
C LEU A 3 -25.08 -20.71 -9.24
N ILE A 4 -25.61 -21.25 -10.35
CA ILE A 4 -24.76 -21.81 -11.41
C ILE A 4 -24.00 -20.71 -12.16
N PRO A 5 -24.65 -19.61 -12.63
CA PRO A 5 -23.92 -18.50 -13.26
C PRO A 5 -22.88 -17.86 -12.34
N LEU A 6 -23.21 -17.72 -11.05
CA LEU A 6 -22.30 -17.14 -10.06
C LEU A 6 -21.03 -17.99 -9.88
N VAL A 7 -21.18 -19.31 -9.73
CA VAL A 7 -20.02 -20.20 -9.58
C VAL A 7 -19.22 -20.29 -10.88
N ALA A 8 -19.88 -20.24 -12.05
CA ALA A 8 -19.17 -20.19 -13.34
C ALA A 8 -18.31 -18.92 -13.47
N MET A 9 -18.85 -17.75 -13.12
CA MET A 9 -18.09 -16.49 -13.10
C MET A 9 -16.93 -16.53 -12.10
N GLN A 10 -17.15 -17.12 -10.92
CA GLN A 10 -16.09 -17.33 -9.93
C GLN A 10 -14.94 -18.20 -10.49
N MET A 11 -15.27 -19.28 -11.23
CA MET A 11 -14.27 -20.14 -11.85
C MET A 11 -13.47 -19.42 -12.94
N VAL A 12 -14.15 -18.69 -13.83
CA VAL A 12 -13.48 -17.90 -14.89
C VAL A 12 -12.56 -16.84 -14.28
N SER A 13 -13.04 -16.10 -13.28
CA SER A 13 -12.24 -15.10 -12.57
C SER A 13 -11.02 -15.69 -11.87
N SER A 14 -11.17 -16.90 -11.31
CA SER A 14 -10.07 -17.61 -10.65
C SER A 14 -9.06 -18.14 -11.66
N TYR A 15 -9.53 -18.65 -12.80
CA TYR A 15 -8.70 -19.12 -13.90
C TYR A 15 -7.79 -18.00 -14.42
N ILE A 16 -8.35 -16.82 -14.73
CA ILE A 16 -7.58 -15.66 -15.23
C ILE A 16 -6.47 -15.27 -14.22
N ARG A 17 -6.78 -15.27 -12.92
CA ARG A 17 -5.78 -14.95 -11.89
C ARG A 17 -4.71 -16.03 -11.73
N ILE A 18 -5.09 -17.29 -11.85
CA ILE A 18 -4.14 -18.42 -11.75
C ILE A 18 -3.22 -18.44 -12.96
N GLU A 19 -3.74 -18.19 -14.16
CA GLU A 19 -2.93 -18.07 -15.38
C GLU A 19 -1.93 -16.91 -15.27
N ALA A 20 -2.40 -15.74 -14.80
CA ALA A 20 -1.55 -14.56 -14.70
C ALA A 20 -0.49 -14.64 -13.59
N TYR A 21 -0.80 -15.27 -12.45
CA TYR A 21 0.00 -15.13 -11.21
C TYR A 21 0.35 -16.45 -10.51
N GLY A 22 -0.02 -17.59 -11.08
CA GLY A 22 0.11 -18.90 -10.45
C GLY A 22 -0.87 -19.13 -9.30
N ILE A 23 -0.81 -20.33 -8.72
CA ILE A 23 -1.64 -20.72 -7.58
C ILE A 23 -0.98 -20.23 -6.28
N THR A 24 -1.78 -19.61 -5.41
CA THR A 24 -1.46 -19.32 -4.00
C THR A 24 -2.52 -19.96 -3.12
N GLU A 25 -2.31 -20.03 -1.80
CA GLU A 25 -3.22 -20.71 -0.89
C GLU A 25 -4.63 -20.12 -1.00
N SER A 26 -4.75 -18.79 -1.00
CA SER A 26 -6.02 -18.08 -1.18
C SER A 26 -6.72 -18.46 -2.49
N ARG A 27 -5.99 -18.53 -3.61
CA ARG A 27 -6.56 -18.88 -4.92
C ARG A 27 -6.96 -20.36 -4.98
N TYR A 28 -6.20 -21.24 -4.34
CA TYR A 28 -6.54 -22.65 -4.17
C TYR A 28 -7.90 -22.79 -3.46
N TYR A 29 -8.10 -22.10 -2.33
CA TYR A 29 -9.38 -22.17 -1.60
C TYR A 29 -10.56 -21.63 -2.41
N VAL A 30 -10.37 -20.56 -3.20
CA VAL A 30 -11.45 -20.06 -4.07
C VAL A 30 -11.88 -21.11 -5.11
N VAL A 31 -10.92 -21.82 -5.71
CA VAL A 31 -11.21 -22.91 -6.65
C VAL A 31 -11.84 -24.09 -5.92
N LEU A 32 -11.29 -24.49 -4.77
CA LEU A 32 -11.81 -25.61 -3.96
C LEU A 32 -13.26 -25.38 -3.55
N PHE A 33 -13.60 -24.18 -3.04
CA PHE A 33 -14.97 -23.81 -2.70
C PHE A 33 -15.88 -23.71 -3.92
N GLY A 34 -15.34 -23.28 -5.06
CA GLY A 34 -16.04 -23.34 -6.35
C GLY A 34 -16.42 -24.78 -6.71
N ILE A 35 -15.46 -25.71 -6.68
CA ILE A 35 -15.67 -27.13 -6.99
C ILE A 35 -16.68 -27.72 -6.01
N PHE A 36 -16.48 -27.49 -4.71
CA PHE A 36 -17.41 -27.92 -3.66
C PHE A 36 -18.83 -27.43 -3.93
N SER A 37 -19.00 -26.15 -4.29
CA SER A 37 -20.30 -25.56 -4.59
C SER A 37 -20.96 -26.19 -5.81
N ILE A 38 -20.19 -26.50 -6.87
CA ILE A 38 -20.69 -27.23 -8.05
C ILE A 38 -21.16 -28.62 -7.63
N VAL A 39 -20.35 -29.37 -6.89
CA VAL A 39 -20.67 -30.72 -6.42
C VAL A 39 -21.96 -30.70 -5.58
N CYS A 40 -22.07 -29.78 -4.61
CA CYS A 40 -23.28 -29.62 -3.82
C CYS A 40 -24.49 -29.23 -4.67
N ALA A 41 -24.33 -28.33 -5.63
CA ALA A 41 -25.41 -27.92 -6.53
C ALA A 41 -25.92 -29.09 -7.37
N LEU A 42 -25.03 -29.86 -7.99
CA LEU A 42 -25.38 -31.03 -8.79
C LEU A 42 -26.10 -32.08 -7.93
N MET A 43 -25.60 -32.35 -6.72
CA MET A 43 -26.26 -33.28 -5.80
C MET A 43 -27.65 -32.83 -5.37
N LEU A 44 -27.86 -31.54 -5.14
CA LEU A 44 -29.17 -30.99 -4.77
C LEU A 44 -30.15 -30.97 -5.95
N ILE A 45 -29.65 -30.81 -7.19
CA ILE A 45 -30.46 -30.81 -8.42
C ILE A 45 -30.90 -32.24 -8.78
N PHE A 46 -29.98 -33.21 -8.74
CA PHE A 46 -30.25 -34.58 -9.20
C PHE A 46 -30.63 -35.55 -8.06
N GLY A 47 -30.42 -35.16 -6.81
CA GLY A 47 -30.72 -35.99 -5.64
C GLY A 47 -32.21 -36.12 -5.35
N LYS A 48 -32.75 -37.35 -5.39
CA LYS A 48 -34.16 -37.65 -5.07
C LYS A 48 -34.56 -37.32 -3.61
N ARG A 49 -33.59 -37.25 -2.68
CA ARG A 49 -33.77 -36.82 -1.29
C ARG A 49 -32.69 -35.82 -0.93
N LYS A 50 -33.09 -34.67 -0.37
CA LYS A 50 -32.18 -33.63 0.10
C LYS A 50 -31.54 -34.10 1.41
N ASN A 51 -30.40 -34.78 1.32
CA ASN A 51 -29.68 -35.32 2.48
C ASN A 51 -28.58 -34.35 2.93
N THR A 52 -28.92 -33.48 3.88
CA THR A 52 -27.97 -32.47 4.42
C THR A 52 -26.73 -33.12 5.05
N ASN A 53 -26.85 -34.32 5.63
CA ASN A 53 -25.70 -35.03 6.23
C ASN A 53 -24.63 -35.38 5.18
N MET A 54 -25.02 -35.59 3.92
CA MET A 54 -24.09 -35.87 2.83
C MET A 54 -23.26 -34.63 2.45
N ILE A 55 -23.84 -33.44 2.57
CA ILE A 55 -23.12 -32.17 2.36
C ILE A 55 -22.07 -31.97 3.46
N VAL A 56 -22.43 -32.27 4.72
CA VAL A 56 -21.50 -32.19 5.86
C VAL A 56 -20.36 -33.21 5.72
N LEU A 57 -20.64 -34.42 5.25
CA LEU A 57 -19.60 -35.40 4.95
C LEU A 57 -18.66 -34.90 3.85
N LEU A 58 -19.19 -34.33 2.77
CA LEU A 58 -18.37 -33.78 1.69
C LEU A 58 -17.54 -32.58 2.13
N SER A 59 -18.09 -31.66 2.92
CA SER A 59 -17.30 -30.54 3.43
C SER A 59 -16.13 -31.04 4.29
N SER A 60 -16.34 -32.12 5.05
CA SER A 60 -15.29 -32.76 5.84
C SER A 60 -14.20 -33.38 4.96
N ILE A 61 -14.58 -34.04 3.86
CA ILE A 61 -13.64 -34.60 2.88
C ILE A 61 -12.83 -33.48 2.21
N PHE A 62 -13.48 -32.41 1.75
CA PHE A 62 -12.82 -31.27 1.11
C PHE A 62 -11.86 -30.55 2.08
N ALA A 63 -12.24 -30.41 3.35
CA ALA A 63 -11.38 -29.85 4.38
C ALA A 63 -10.14 -30.72 4.65
N LEU A 64 -10.28 -32.05 4.61
CA LEU A 64 -9.13 -32.95 4.73
C LEU A 64 -8.21 -32.85 3.52
N ILE A 65 -8.77 -32.82 2.31
CA ILE A 65 -7.99 -32.68 1.07
C ILE A 65 -7.19 -31.35 1.08
N SER A 66 -7.76 -30.27 1.61
CA SER A 66 -7.10 -28.96 1.60
C SER A 66 -5.86 -28.85 2.50
N ILE A 67 -5.61 -29.83 3.38
CA ILE A 67 -4.50 -29.81 4.34
C ILE A 67 -3.58 -31.04 4.26
N ILE A 68 -3.89 -32.05 3.44
CA ILE A 68 -3.08 -33.27 3.29
C ILE A 68 -2.17 -33.19 2.04
N PRO A 69 -0.84 -33.15 2.21
CA PRO A 69 0.09 -33.24 1.09
C PRO A 69 -0.06 -34.53 0.28
N PRO A 70 0.17 -34.49 -1.06
CA PRO A 70 0.69 -33.37 -1.84
C PRO A 70 -0.39 -32.46 -2.45
N VAL A 71 -1.67 -32.72 -2.16
CA VAL A 71 -2.81 -32.04 -2.82
C VAL A 71 -3.32 -30.82 -2.06
N ASP A 72 -2.78 -30.57 -0.87
CA ASP A 72 -3.15 -29.46 0.00
C ASP A 72 -2.80 -28.10 -0.59
N ALA A 73 -3.37 -27.06 0.01
CA ALA A 73 -3.19 -25.69 -0.44
C ALA A 73 -1.70 -25.27 -0.42
N PHE A 74 -0.92 -25.71 0.57
CA PHE A 74 0.46 -25.30 0.74
C PHE A 74 1.37 -26.02 -0.26
N SER A 75 1.26 -27.34 -0.41
CA SER A 75 2.07 -28.09 -1.40
C SER A 75 1.82 -27.61 -2.83
N ILE A 76 0.56 -27.41 -3.22
CA ILE A 76 0.22 -26.97 -4.58
C ILE A 76 0.73 -25.54 -4.83
N SER A 77 0.56 -24.63 -3.87
CA SER A 77 1.00 -23.24 -4.01
C SER A 77 2.51 -23.15 -4.06
N LYS A 78 3.21 -23.83 -3.14
CA LYS A 78 4.67 -23.90 -3.13
C LYS A 78 5.22 -24.42 -4.45
N ASN A 79 4.74 -25.56 -4.94
CA ASN A 79 5.19 -26.13 -6.21
C ASN A 79 4.88 -25.20 -7.40
N SER A 80 3.71 -24.57 -7.43
CA SER A 80 3.34 -23.62 -8.49
C SER A 80 4.28 -22.42 -8.53
N GLN A 81 4.59 -21.83 -7.36
CA GLN A 81 5.41 -20.64 -7.27
C GLN A 81 6.90 -20.96 -7.46
N GLN A 82 7.35 -22.13 -6.99
CA GLN A 82 8.69 -22.63 -7.26
C GLN A 82 8.92 -22.81 -8.76
N ASN A 83 8.06 -23.54 -9.45
CA ASN A 83 8.20 -23.77 -10.90
C ASN A 83 8.22 -22.45 -11.67
N ARG A 84 7.34 -21.50 -11.31
CA ARG A 84 7.28 -20.20 -11.96
C ARG A 84 8.54 -19.38 -11.72
N LEU A 85 9.09 -19.40 -10.50
CA LEU A 85 10.35 -18.71 -10.20
C LEU A 85 11.52 -19.35 -10.95
N GLU A 86 11.61 -20.68 -10.97
CA GLU A 86 12.61 -21.42 -11.71
C GLU A 86 12.54 -21.12 -13.21
N ASP A 87 11.36 -21.13 -13.82
CA ASP A 87 11.16 -20.80 -15.23
C ASP A 87 11.68 -19.39 -15.55
N ILE A 88 11.41 -18.41 -14.68
CA ILE A 88 11.85 -17.03 -14.86
C ILE A 88 13.36 -16.91 -14.70
N LEU A 89 13.94 -17.60 -13.72
CA LEU A 89 15.39 -17.57 -13.53
C LEU A 89 16.12 -18.28 -14.67
N ILE A 90 15.62 -19.43 -15.14
CA ILE A 90 16.21 -20.20 -16.24
C ILE A 90 16.15 -19.40 -17.55
N ARG A 91 14.99 -18.83 -17.92
CA ARG A 91 14.87 -18.05 -19.17
C ARG A 91 15.75 -16.80 -19.21
N ASN A 92 16.11 -16.26 -18.03
CA ASN A 92 17.03 -15.13 -17.90
C ASN A 92 18.49 -15.53 -17.73
N ASN A 93 18.81 -16.83 -17.73
CA ASN A 93 20.13 -17.39 -17.41
C ASN A 93 20.63 -17.02 -16.00
N MET A 94 19.70 -16.88 -15.07
CA MET A 94 19.95 -16.61 -13.65
C MET A 94 19.95 -17.87 -12.78
N LEU A 95 19.59 -19.03 -13.31
CA LEU A 95 19.70 -20.32 -12.63
C LEU A 95 20.51 -21.28 -13.52
N VAL A 96 21.76 -21.53 -13.15
CA VAL A 96 22.70 -22.37 -13.90
C VAL A 96 23.34 -23.36 -12.94
N ASN A 97 23.35 -24.66 -13.30
CA ASN A 97 23.89 -25.72 -12.45
C ASN A 97 23.34 -25.73 -11.02
N ASN A 98 22.05 -25.42 -10.86
CA ASN A 98 21.37 -25.35 -9.56
C ASN A 98 21.93 -24.24 -8.63
N GLU A 99 22.51 -23.18 -9.19
CA GLU A 99 22.97 -22.00 -8.47
C GLU A 99 22.45 -20.72 -9.13
N ILE A 100 22.15 -19.72 -8.30
CA ILE A 100 21.71 -18.42 -8.79
C ILE A 100 22.90 -17.62 -9.31
N VAL A 101 22.80 -17.17 -10.56
CA VAL A 101 23.73 -16.22 -11.19
C VAL A 101 23.10 -14.83 -11.13
N LYS A 102 23.75 -13.91 -10.41
CA LYS A 102 23.29 -12.53 -10.23
C LYS A 102 23.24 -11.81 -11.57
N LYS A 103 22.11 -11.16 -11.87
CA LYS A 103 21.93 -10.45 -13.14
C LYS A 103 20.97 -9.27 -12.99
N SER A 104 21.39 -8.09 -13.44
CA SER A 104 20.57 -6.86 -13.36
C SER A 104 19.95 -6.46 -14.70
N ASP A 105 20.49 -6.95 -15.82
CA ASP A 105 20.06 -6.72 -17.20
C ASP A 105 18.99 -7.74 -17.62
N ILE A 106 17.88 -7.75 -16.90
CA ILE A 106 16.64 -8.49 -17.23
C ILE A 106 15.48 -7.50 -17.38
N SER A 107 14.38 -7.93 -17.99
CA SER A 107 13.20 -7.06 -18.17
C SER A 107 12.63 -6.60 -16.82
N ASN A 108 12.02 -5.43 -16.80
CA ASN A 108 11.35 -4.91 -15.61
C ASN A 108 10.19 -5.82 -15.16
N ASP A 109 9.46 -6.42 -16.10
CA ASP A 109 8.45 -7.43 -15.81
C ASP A 109 9.03 -8.65 -15.09
N ASP A 110 10.21 -9.11 -15.49
CA ASP A 110 10.84 -10.27 -14.87
C ASP A 110 11.42 -9.92 -13.49
N LYS A 111 11.96 -8.70 -13.32
CA LYS A 111 12.33 -8.18 -11.99
C LYS A 111 11.12 -8.12 -11.06
N PHE A 112 9.99 -7.65 -11.57
CA PHE A 112 8.73 -7.57 -10.83
C PHE A 112 8.23 -8.95 -10.41
N GLU A 113 8.17 -9.91 -11.34
CA GLU A 113 7.71 -11.26 -11.03
C GLU A 113 8.67 -12.00 -10.10
N ILE A 114 9.99 -11.90 -10.29
CA ILE A 114 10.98 -12.46 -9.35
C ILE A 114 10.79 -11.85 -7.96
N THR A 115 10.63 -10.53 -7.86
CA THR A 115 10.41 -9.83 -6.58
C THR A 115 9.15 -10.35 -5.88
N ASN A 116 8.01 -10.40 -6.58
CA ASN A 116 6.74 -10.82 -6.00
C ASN A 116 6.73 -12.29 -5.58
N ILE A 117 7.21 -13.18 -6.45
CA ILE A 117 7.24 -14.61 -6.15
C ILE A 117 8.20 -14.87 -4.99
N SER A 118 9.40 -14.26 -5.00
CA SER A 118 10.37 -14.44 -3.92
C SER A 118 9.87 -13.86 -2.59
N ASN A 119 9.18 -12.72 -2.60
CA ASN A 119 8.56 -12.14 -1.40
C ASN A 119 7.48 -13.07 -0.83
N TYR A 120 6.64 -13.64 -1.70
CA TYR A 120 5.63 -14.61 -1.30
C TYR A 120 6.28 -15.88 -0.71
N MET A 121 7.27 -16.44 -1.39
CA MET A 121 8.00 -17.63 -0.93
C MET A 121 8.70 -17.35 0.41
N ASN A 122 9.29 -16.16 0.60
CA ASN A 122 9.88 -15.74 1.87
C ASN A 122 8.83 -15.65 2.98
N GLY A 123 7.71 -14.98 2.72
CA GLY A 123 6.63 -14.82 3.70
C GLY A 123 6.01 -16.14 4.15
N MET A 124 6.05 -17.16 3.29
CA MET A 124 5.59 -18.51 3.60
C MET A 124 6.69 -19.43 4.15
N GLY A 125 7.95 -18.99 4.21
CA GLY A 125 9.09 -19.80 4.62
C GLY A 125 9.48 -20.89 3.60
N TYR A 126 9.07 -20.77 2.34
CA TYR A 126 9.31 -21.75 1.29
C TYR A 126 10.68 -21.61 0.60
N LEU A 127 11.35 -20.46 0.74
CA LEU A 127 12.66 -20.23 0.10
C LEU A 127 13.73 -21.20 0.60
N ASP A 128 13.71 -21.52 1.89
CA ASP A 128 14.69 -22.43 2.50
C ASP A 128 14.54 -23.88 2.02
N ASP A 129 13.38 -24.22 1.46
CA ASP A 129 13.13 -25.55 0.90
C ASP A 129 13.61 -25.70 -0.55
N MET A 130 14.04 -24.60 -1.19
CA MET A 130 14.45 -24.61 -2.60
C MET A 130 15.90 -25.12 -2.74
N PRO A 131 16.16 -26.15 -3.58
CA PRO A 131 17.49 -26.75 -3.69
C PRO A 131 18.60 -25.81 -4.16
N TRP A 132 18.25 -24.74 -4.88
CA TRP A 132 19.18 -23.77 -5.47
C TRP A 132 19.24 -22.45 -4.71
N TYR A 133 18.37 -22.24 -3.72
CA TYR A 133 18.39 -21.02 -2.94
C TYR A 133 19.60 -21.07 -2.00
N PRO A 134 20.41 -19.98 -1.90
CA PRO A 134 21.60 -19.99 -1.08
C PRO A 134 21.23 -20.14 0.41
N LEU A 135 21.23 -21.37 0.90
CA LEU A 135 21.06 -21.71 2.31
C LEU A 135 22.30 -21.28 3.08
N LYS A 136 22.17 -20.21 3.87
CA LYS A 136 22.86 -19.97 5.17
C LYS A 136 22.54 -18.57 5.68
N ASP A 137 22.00 -18.49 6.89
CA ASP A 137 21.90 -17.27 7.71
C ASP A 137 21.31 -16.05 7.00
N ASN A 138 20.16 -16.23 6.35
CA ASN A 138 19.39 -15.12 5.79
C ASN A 138 18.63 -14.38 6.90
N GLU A 139 19.36 -13.84 7.89
CA GLU A 139 18.77 -13.05 8.99
C GLU A 139 17.94 -11.87 8.47
N ASN A 140 18.16 -11.47 7.21
CA ASN A 140 17.36 -10.46 6.54
C ASN A 140 17.27 -10.70 5.01
N TYR A 141 16.23 -11.43 4.58
CA TYR A 141 15.88 -11.63 3.16
C TYR A 141 15.85 -10.33 2.36
N TYR A 142 15.28 -9.25 2.92
CA TYR A 142 15.14 -7.98 2.23
C TYR A 142 16.51 -7.33 1.97
N ALA A 143 17.39 -7.33 2.97
CA ALA A 143 18.75 -6.80 2.82
C ALA A 143 19.61 -7.63 1.85
N ASN A 144 19.37 -8.94 1.76
CA ASN A 144 20.13 -9.84 0.90
C ASN A 144 19.54 -10.02 -0.50
N PHE A 145 18.35 -9.49 -0.79
CA PHE A 145 17.69 -9.70 -2.08
C PHE A 145 18.59 -9.36 -3.27
N LYS A 146 19.21 -8.17 -3.25
CA LYS A 146 20.16 -7.75 -4.29
C LYS A 146 21.41 -8.61 -4.35
N ASN A 147 21.88 -9.10 -3.19
CA ASN A 147 23.00 -10.02 -3.15
C ASN A 147 22.65 -11.39 -3.73
N THR A 148 21.38 -11.80 -3.69
CA THR A 148 20.90 -13.07 -4.26
C THR A 148 20.65 -12.94 -5.76
N TYR A 149 19.88 -11.94 -6.19
CA TYR A 149 19.39 -11.84 -7.57
C TYR A 149 20.20 -10.87 -8.45
N GLY A 150 20.94 -9.93 -7.86
CA GLY A 150 21.75 -8.94 -8.60
C GLY A 150 21.04 -7.62 -8.92
N PHE A 151 19.80 -7.42 -8.46
CA PHE A 151 19.05 -6.17 -8.62
C PHE A 151 18.23 -5.86 -7.36
N GLU A 152 17.86 -4.59 -7.16
CA GLU A 152 16.97 -4.18 -6.05
C GLU A 152 15.55 -4.71 -6.27
N GLN A 153 14.79 -4.94 -5.20
CA GLN A 153 13.38 -5.34 -5.32
C GLN A 153 12.62 -4.34 -6.20
N TYR A 154 11.95 -4.86 -7.21
CA TYR A 154 11.32 -4.04 -8.24
C TYR A 154 9.80 -4.16 -8.13
N TYR A 155 9.16 -3.06 -7.75
CA TYR A 155 7.72 -3.00 -7.48
C TYR A 155 6.92 -2.28 -8.57
N ASP A 156 7.62 -1.64 -9.49
CA ASP A 156 7.00 -0.78 -10.49
C ASP A 156 6.57 -1.58 -11.71
N ARG A 157 5.40 -2.22 -11.62
CA ARG A 157 4.71 -2.76 -12.80
C ARG A 157 3.96 -1.62 -13.48
N GLY A 158 4.71 -0.76 -14.17
CA GLY A 158 4.14 0.32 -14.94
C GLY A 158 3.11 -0.19 -15.95
N TYR A 159 1.84 0.13 -15.73
CA TYR A 159 1.10 0.71 -16.85
C TYR A 159 1.88 1.96 -17.30
N PRO A 160 1.90 2.33 -18.59
CA PRO A 160 2.55 3.57 -18.99
C PRO A 160 1.85 4.72 -18.24
N ILE A 161 2.51 5.22 -17.20
CA ILE A 161 2.13 6.40 -16.44
C ILE A 161 2.80 7.55 -17.18
N ASP A 162 2.00 8.47 -17.71
CA ASP A 162 2.50 9.75 -18.23
C ASP A 162 3.39 10.41 -17.15
N GLU A 163 4.49 11.01 -17.57
CA GLU A 163 5.67 11.43 -16.78
C GLU A 163 5.44 12.43 -15.62
N GLU A 164 4.20 12.76 -15.26
CA GLU A 164 3.92 13.58 -14.08
C GLU A 164 3.74 12.68 -12.86
N THR A 165 4.59 12.84 -11.84
CA THR A 165 4.43 12.19 -10.54
C THR A 165 3.04 12.49 -10.00
N VAL A 166 2.14 11.52 -10.10
CA VAL A 166 0.72 11.72 -9.81
C VAL A 166 0.45 11.75 -8.30
N TYR A 167 1.27 11.08 -7.50
CA TYR A 167 1.15 11.03 -6.05
C TYR A 167 2.48 11.38 -5.38
N LEU A 168 2.42 12.06 -4.25
CA LEU A 168 3.56 12.49 -3.46
C LEU A 168 3.36 12.14 -1.99
N SER A 169 4.36 11.55 -1.37
CA SER A 169 4.43 11.33 0.05
C SER A 169 5.71 11.94 0.59
N VAL A 170 5.58 12.93 1.47
CA VAL A 170 6.72 13.56 2.15
C VAL A 170 6.66 13.28 3.64
N MET A 171 7.83 13.09 4.24
CA MET A 171 7.97 12.94 5.68
C MET A 171 9.13 13.78 6.18
N LEU A 172 8.94 14.39 7.35
CA LEU A 172 10.02 15.04 8.08
C LEU A 172 11.06 14.00 8.48
N ASN A 173 12.32 14.34 8.28
CA ASN A 173 13.42 13.49 8.68
C ASN A 173 13.41 13.26 10.20
N SER A 174 13.31 12.00 10.63
CA SER A 174 13.03 11.61 12.02
C SER A 174 14.12 11.96 13.04
N ASN A 175 15.32 12.36 12.58
CA ASN A 175 16.44 12.73 13.42
C ASN A 175 16.65 14.25 13.55
N GLU A 176 15.78 15.07 12.95
CA GLU A 176 15.94 16.53 12.98
C GLU A 176 15.53 17.13 14.33
N ILE A 177 16.39 18.02 14.84
CA ILE A 177 16.15 18.73 16.10
C ILE A 177 15.30 19.95 15.78
N ILE A 178 14.05 19.94 16.26
CA ILE A 178 13.14 21.07 16.07
C ILE A 178 13.39 22.12 17.16
N ASN A 179 13.87 23.30 16.76
CA ASN A 179 13.99 24.43 17.67
C ASN A 179 12.61 25.07 17.93
N ILE A 180 12.29 25.30 19.21
CA ILE A 180 11.04 25.91 19.67
C ILE A 180 11.24 27.30 20.28
N GLU A 181 12.47 27.81 20.28
CA GLU A 181 12.77 29.15 20.80
C GLU A 181 12.00 30.23 20.04
N GLY A 182 11.44 31.19 20.78
CA GLY A 182 10.62 32.26 20.23
C GLY A 182 9.16 31.89 19.96
N PHE A 183 8.72 30.69 20.36
CA PHE A 183 7.31 30.30 20.35
C PHE A 183 6.80 30.00 21.76
N ASP A 184 5.55 30.37 22.01
CA ASP A 184 4.89 30.21 23.30
C ASP A 184 4.23 28.83 23.44
N MET A 185 3.80 28.25 22.31
CA MET A 185 3.05 26.99 22.27
C MET A 185 3.44 26.11 21.09
N PHE A 186 3.33 24.80 21.30
CA PHE A 186 3.49 23.76 20.29
C PHE A 186 2.40 22.69 20.44
N PHE A 187 1.80 22.27 19.33
CA PHE A 187 0.85 21.16 19.30
C PHE A 187 0.77 20.54 17.90
N LYS A 188 0.10 19.39 17.79
CA LYS A 188 -0.06 18.64 16.55
C LYS A 188 -1.49 18.74 16.04
N ILE A 189 -1.67 18.89 14.73
CA ILE A 189 -2.95 18.81 14.03
C ILE A 189 -2.91 17.74 12.94
N ASN A 190 -4.07 17.19 12.59
CA ASN A 190 -4.22 16.38 11.39
C ASN A 190 -4.59 17.30 10.22
N ILE A 191 -4.04 17.01 9.05
CA ILE A 191 -4.30 17.71 7.80
C ILE A 191 -5.07 16.75 6.91
N TYR A 192 -6.22 17.18 6.41
CA TYR A 192 -6.93 16.40 5.40
C TYR A 192 -7.86 17.30 4.63
N ASN A 193 -8.04 17.03 3.34
CA ASN A 193 -9.10 17.68 2.60
C ASN A 193 -10.40 16.89 2.75
N ASN A 194 -11.40 17.51 3.37
CA ASN A 194 -12.72 16.90 3.56
C ASN A 194 -13.81 17.95 3.58
N SER A 195 -14.86 17.69 2.81
CA SER A 195 -16.15 18.36 2.82
C SER A 195 -16.13 19.83 2.39
N SER A 196 -17.30 20.29 1.94
CA SER A 196 -17.53 21.67 1.54
C SER A 196 -17.62 22.66 2.73
N SER A 197 -17.43 22.20 3.97
CA SER A 197 -17.60 23.02 5.18
C SER A 197 -16.32 23.04 6.02
N PRO A 198 -15.97 24.18 6.65
CA PRO A 198 -14.82 24.26 7.52
C PRO A 198 -14.91 23.27 8.70
N VAL A 199 -13.80 22.58 8.99
CA VAL A 199 -13.68 21.63 10.09
C VAL A 199 -12.68 22.14 11.12
N GLU A 200 -13.04 22.12 12.39
CA GLU A 200 -12.13 22.47 13.49
C GLU A 200 -11.12 21.35 13.75
N VAL A 201 -9.84 21.70 13.75
CA VAL A 201 -8.72 20.76 13.95
C VAL A 201 -7.85 21.09 15.16
N GLY A 202 -8.08 22.24 15.80
CA GLY A 202 -7.41 22.62 17.03
C GLY A 202 -7.93 23.92 17.62
N GLU A 203 -7.61 24.16 18.87
CA GLU A 203 -7.90 25.41 19.59
C GLU A 203 -6.73 25.76 20.51
N PHE A 204 -6.50 27.05 20.74
CA PHE A 204 -5.47 27.52 21.66
C PHE A 204 -5.81 28.89 22.25
N LYS A 205 -5.15 29.22 23.37
CA LYS A 205 -5.28 30.51 24.04
C LYS A 205 -3.95 31.25 24.02
N LEU A 206 -3.92 32.45 23.45
CA LEU A 206 -2.77 33.34 23.45
C LEU A 206 -3.20 34.71 23.98
N ASN A 207 -2.50 35.24 24.99
CA ASN A 207 -2.81 36.55 25.59
C ASN A 207 -4.28 36.74 26.02
N ASN A 208 -4.88 35.73 26.66
CA ASN A 208 -6.29 35.69 27.06
C ASN A 208 -7.30 35.82 25.90
N LYS A 209 -6.87 35.65 24.65
CA LYS A 209 -7.75 35.52 23.48
C LYS A 209 -7.83 34.05 23.09
N ASP A 210 -9.04 33.61 22.73
CA ASP A 210 -9.33 32.27 22.23
C ASP A 210 -9.18 32.22 20.71
N TYR A 211 -8.48 31.20 20.22
CA TYR A 211 -8.25 30.97 18.80
C TYR A 211 -8.66 29.55 18.41
N LYS A 212 -9.18 29.42 17.20
CA LYS A 212 -9.52 28.14 16.58
C LYS A 212 -8.76 27.97 15.28
N ILE A 213 -8.32 26.75 15.03
CA ILE A 213 -7.74 26.35 13.76
C ILE A 213 -8.80 25.55 13.02
N LEU A 214 -9.19 26.07 11.86
CA LEU A 214 -10.10 25.41 10.95
C LEU A 214 -9.33 24.99 9.70
N GLN A 215 -9.81 23.96 9.03
CA GLN A 215 -9.37 23.63 7.69
C GLN A 215 -10.59 23.57 6.77
N HIS A 216 -10.42 24.03 5.53
CA HIS A 216 -11.48 24.03 4.53
C HIS A 216 -10.91 23.64 3.17
N SER A 217 -11.66 22.85 2.42
CA SER A 217 -11.33 22.51 1.05
C SER A 217 -12.41 22.98 0.10
N ASP A 218 -12.01 23.55 -1.02
CA ASP A 218 -12.92 23.97 -2.07
C ASP A 218 -13.41 22.77 -2.91
N THR A 219 -14.11 23.04 -4.01
CA THR A 219 -14.62 21.99 -4.91
C THR A 219 -13.53 21.22 -5.65
N ASN A 220 -12.32 21.77 -5.77
CA ASN A 220 -11.19 21.12 -6.40
C ASN A 220 -10.38 20.28 -5.39
N GLY A 221 -10.68 20.43 -4.10
CA GLY A 221 -9.98 19.79 -2.99
C GLY A 221 -8.83 20.64 -2.44
N ASP A 222 -8.71 21.89 -2.86
CA ASP A 222 -7.63 22.80 -2.48
C ASP A 222 -7.78 23.17 -1.00
N LEU A 223 -6.78 22.78 -0.21
CA LEU A 223 -6.83 22.92 1.25
C LEU A 223 -6.35 24.30 1.70
N THR A 224 -7.11 24.93 2.59
CA THR A 224 -6.72 26.14 3.32
C THR A 224 -6.84 25.91 4.82
N ILE A 225 -5.77 26.22 5.56
CA ILE A 225 -5.79 26.28 7.03
C ILE A 225 -6.12 27.71 7.44
N MET A 226 -7.12 27.88 8.30
CA MET A 226 -7.62 29.17 8.76
C MET A 226 -7.46 29.29 10.27
N ILE A 227 -7.07 30.47 10.73
CA ILE A 227 -6.97 30.79 12.15
C ILE A 227 -8.04 31.83 12.46
N ASN A 228 -8.95 31.46 13.36
CA ASN A 228 -10.09 32.30 13.71
C ASN A 228 -9.97 32.79 15.15
N GLN A 229 -10.32 34.05 15.36
CA GLN A 229 -10.57 34.63 16.68
C GLN A 229 -12.07 34.93 16.80
N GLY A 230 -12.80 34.09 17.53
CA GLY A 230 -14.27 34.10 17.46
C GLY A 230 -14.76 33.75 16.05
N ASP A 231 -15.63 34.58 15.47
CA ASP A 231 -16.15 34.39 14.11
C ASP A 231 -15.28 35.05 13.02
N LEU A 232 -14.19 35.72 13.38
CA LEU A 232 -13.31 36.42 12.45
C LEU A 232 -12.10 35.56 12.09
N THR A 233 -11.91 35.28 10.79
CA THR A 233 -10.66 34.71 10.27
C THR A 233 -9.58 35.79 10.26
N ILE A 234 -8.50 35.57 11.01
CA ILE A 234 -7.36 36.52 11.14
C ILE A 234 -6.13 36.12 10.32
N MET A 235 -6.09 34.87 9.85
CA MET A 235 -5.01 34.34 9.01
C MET A 235 -5.52 33.17 8.18
N GLU A 236 -5.09 33.12 6.91
CA GLU A 236 -5.33 32.02 6.00
C GLU A 236 -3.98 31.52 5.46
N ILE A 237 -3.84 30.20 5.38
CA ILE A 237 -2.67 29.51 4.87
C ILE A 237 -3.15 28.56 3.76
N PRO A 238 -3.20 29.04 2.51
CA PRO A 238 -3.46 28.19 1.36
C PRO A 238 -2.32 27.18 1.22
N MET A 239 -2.64 25.90 1.11
CA MET A 239 -1.65 24.82 1.07
C MET A 239 -1.18 24.48 -0.35
N MET A 240 -1.89 24.94 -1.39
CA MET A 240 -1.62 24.50 -2.77
C MET A 240 -0.27 24.96 -3.30
N GLU A 241 0.12 26.23 -3.09
CA GLU A 241 1.44 26.73 -3.49
C GLU A 241 2.56 25.92 -2.84
N PHE A 242 2.44 25.65 -1.54
CA PHE A 242 3.38 24.80 -0.82
C PHE A 242 3.41 23.36 -1.37
N ILE A 243 2.26 22.77 -1.65
CA ILE A 243 2.20 21.41 -2.23
C ILE A 243 2.85 21.39 -3.62
N ASP A 244 2.62 22.40 -4.46
CA ASP A 244 3.26 22.50 -5.78
C ASP A 244 4.79 22.56 -5.66
N GLU A 245 5.32 23.37 -4.73
CA GLU A 245 6.75 23.41 -4.43
C GLU A 245 7.29 22.04 -3.96
N LEU A 246 6.53 21.28 -3.19
CA LEU A 246 6.93 19.93 -2.79
C LEU A 246 7.03 18.98 -3.99
N TYR A 247 6.14 19.09 -4.98
CA TYR A 247 6.22 18.29 -6.21
C TYR A 247 7.44 18.68 -7.06
N GLU A 248 7.79 19.97 -7.12
CA GLU A 248 8.98 20.43 -7.87
C GLU A 248 10.30 19.99 -7.21
N ASN A 249 10.35 19.98 -5.88
CA ASN A 249 11.55 19.63 -5.12
C ASN A 249 11.69 18.13 -4.84
N ALA A 250 10.62 17.34 -5.01
CA ALA A 250 10.66 15.90 -4.79
C ALA A 250 11.41 15.18 -5.92
N ASN A 251 12.53 14.55 -5.58
CA ASN A 251 13.27 13.69 -6.52
C ASN A 251 12.56 12.34 -6.81
N GLU A 252 11.60 11.95 -5.96
CA GLU A 252 10.82 10.71 -6.07
C GLU A 252 9.47 10.85 -5.37
N SER A 253 8.50 9.98 -5.67
CA SER A 253 7.15 10.03 -5.10
C SER A 253 7.07 9.79 -3.58
N LYS A 254 8.16 9.34 -2.95
CA LYS A 254 8.30 9.16 -1.50
C LYS A 254 9.59 9.78 -1.01
N ALA A 255 9.54 11.00 -0.49
CA ALA A 255 10.72 11.75 -0.10
C ALA A 255 10.80 11.97 1.42
N MET A 256 11.99 11.79 2.00
CA MET A 256 12.34 12.46 3.25
C MET A 256 12.86 13.85 2.90
N MET A 257 12.33 14.88 3.57
CA MET A 257 12.67 16.27 3.28
C MET A 257 13.21 16.97 4.53
N ALA A 258 14.02 18.01 4.29
CA ALA A 258 14.57 18.83 5.35
C ALA A 258 13.48 19.70 6.00
N GLN A 259 13.65 20.07 7.27
CA GLN A 259 12.70 20.93 7.99
C GLN A 259 12.36 22.21 7.21
N GLU A 260 13.35 22.82 6.54
CA GLU A 260 13.18 24.07 5.79
C GLU A 260 12.19 23.93 4.62
N GLU A 261 12.17 22.77 3.96
CA GLU A 261 11.28 22.47 2.83
C GLU A 261 9.85 22.12 3.31
N LEU A 262 9.71 21.73 4.57
CA LEU A 262 8.44 21.32 5.18
C LEU A 262 7.82 22.39 6.09
N THR A 263 8.37 23.60 6.09
CA THR A 263 7.95 24.68 6.98
C THR A 263 7.22 25.78 6.23
N ILE A 264 6.04 26.15 6.73
CA ILE A 264 5.33 27.38 6.36
C ILE A 264 5.32 28.32 7.57
N GLU A 265 5.84 29.54 7.40
CA GLU A 265 5.74 30.59 8.43
C GLU A 265 4.84 31.72 7.95
N LYS A 266 3.92 32.16 8.81
CA LYS A 266 3.06 33.31 8.60
C LYS A 266 2.99 34.16 9.87
N GLN A 267 2.94 35.47 9.71
CA GLN A 267 2.84 36.41 10.82
C GLN A 267 1.93 37.57 10.44
N ASN A 268 1.12 38.02 11.38
CA ASN A 268 0.37 39.28 11.32
C ASN A 268 0.70 40.13 12.57
N GLU A 269 -0.06 41.21 12.82
CA GLU A 269 0.16 42.09 13.97
C GLU A 269 -0.13 41.44 15.34
N ASP A 270 -0.89 40.34 15.37
CA ASP A 270 -1.35 39.68 16.60
C ASP A 270 -0.63 38.35 16.89
N ILE A 271 -0.25 37.59 15.85
CA ILE A 271 0.24 36.22 15.96
C ILE A 271 1.30 35.92 14.90
N LYS A 272 2.34 35.21 15.32
CA LYS A 272 3.24 34.42 14.47
C LYS A 272 2.92 32.93 14.56
N ILE A 273 2.74 32.27 13.41
CA ILE A 273 2.53 30.83 13.29
C ILE A 273 3.61 30.21 12.41
N LYS A 274 4.13 29.08 12.86
CA LYS A 274 4.92 28.15 12.07
C LYS A 274 4.17 26.83 11.96
N LEU A 275 3.89 26.39 10.75
CA LEU A 275 3.38 25.07 10.41
C LEU A 275 4.55 24.24 9.89
N LEU A 276 4.89 23.16 10.58
CA LEU A 276 5.90 22.19 10.15
C LEU A 276 5.21 20.88 9.81
N ILE A 277 5.22 20.51 8.54
CA ILE A 277 4.66 19.25 8.07
C ILE A 277 5.50 18.09 8.61
N ASN A 278 4.88 17.18 9.35
CA ASN A 278 5.56 15.97 9.83
C ASN A 278 5.35 14.82 8.84
N SER A 279 4.15 14.69 8.29
CA SER A 279 3.91 13.81 7.13
C SER A 279 2.78 14.37 6.28
N LEU A 280 2.91 14.22 4.96
CA LEU A 280 1.87 14.62 4.01
C LEU A 280 1.85 13.64 2.84
N TYR A 281 0.65 13.17 2.51
CA TYR A 281 0.34 12.41 1.32
C TYR A 281 -0.60 13.23 0.45
N VAL A 282 -0.25 13.33 -0.82
CA VAL A 282 -1.01 14.05 -1.83
C VAL A 282 -1.17 13.14 -3.05
N ASP A 283 -2.38 13.07 -3.59
CA ASP A 283 -2.70 12.29 -4.77
C ASP A 283 -3.50 13.15 -5.75
N ARG A 284 -2.93 13.35 -6.95
CA ARG A 284 -3.48 14.11 -8.07
C ARG A 284 -3.93 13.19 -9.21
N SER A 285 -4.13 11.90 -8.96
CA SER A 285 -4.52 10.92 -9.99
C SER A 285 -5.90 11.16 -10.57
N ASN A 286 -6.76 11.83 -9.80
CA ASN A 286 -8.03 12.27 -10.29
C ASN A 286 -7.93 13.72 -10.80
N SER A 287 -8.15 13.92 -12.10
CA SER A 287 -8.11 15.24 -12.73
C SER A 287 -9.16 16.23 -12.21
N SER A 288 -10.14 15.77 -11.42
CA SER A 288 -11.21 16.62 -10.89
C SER A 288 -11.05 16.98 -9.41
N GLU A 289 -10.30 16.20 -8.63
CA GLU A 289 -10.19 16.37 -7.18
C GLU A 289 -8.81 15.90 -6.69
N ILE A 290 -8.11 16.76 -5.97
CA ILE A 290 -6.90 16.37 -5.24
C ILE A 290 -7.29 15.63 -3.95
N TYR A 291 -6.51 14.65 -3.53
CA TYR A 291 -6.63 14.04 -2.20
C TYR A 291 -5.41 14.40 -1.36
N ILE A 292 -5.64 14.90 -0.14
CA ILE A 292 -4.62 15.38 0.79
C ILE A 292 -4.89 14.75 2.16
N ASN A 293 -3.88 14.12 2.75
CA ASN A 293 -3.95 13.58 4.11
C ASN A 293 -2.57 13.63 4.76
N GLY A 294 -2.48 14.01 6.02
CA GLY A 294 -1.23 14.11 6.73
C GLY A 294 -1.39 14.65 8.14
N ASP A 295 -0.28 15.11 8.70
CA ASP A 295 -0.24 15.78 9.98
C ASP A 295 0.91 16.77 10.07
N ALA A 296 0.70 17.78 10.91
CA ALA A 296 1.65 18.86 11.08
C ALA A 296 1.74 19.31 12.54
N TYR A 297 2.89 19.87 12.83
CA TYR A 297 3.20 20.58 14.04
C TYR A 297 2.91 22.07 13.87
N ILE A 298 2.21 22.65 14.82
CA ILE A 298 1.91 24.08 14.89
C ILE A 298 2.72 24.68 16.03
N PHE A 299 3.46 25.75 15.74
CA PHE A 299 4.09 26.60 16.74
C PHE A 299 3.46 27.98 16.68
N VAL A 300 3.11 28.53 17.84
CA VAL A 300 2.44 29.82 17.95
C VAL A 300 3.23 30.74 18.87
N ALA A 301 3.42 31.97 18.43
CA ALA A 301 3.98 33.07 19.22
C ALA A 301 3.17 34.35 18.97
N GLN A 302 3.41 35.35 19.80
CA GLN A 302 2.96 36.72 19.55
C GLN A 302 3.73 37.38 18.38
#